data_AF-A0A077NXM6-F1
#
_entry.id   AF-A0A077NXM6-F1
#
_cell.length_a   1.000
_cell.length_b   1.000
_cell.length_c   1.000
_cell.angle_alpha   90.00
_cell.angle_beta   90.00
_cell.angle_gamma   90.00
#
_symmetry.space_group_name_H-M   'P 1'
#
loop_
_entity.id
_entity.type
_entity.pdbx_description
1 polymer ?
#
loop_
_entity_poly.entity_id
_entity_poly.type
_entity_poly.pdbx_seq_one_letter_code
_entity_poly.pdbx_strand_id
1 'polypeptide(L)'
;MQHILSMDIAILGDRLIKGCHYSIDIHQFRVKAFAGKESPTTSGIHQDGQDWIFMHFIQGHNIAPVISEVHATADEAPPLLHTAMEQFLETLAINDKQLYHRASNVGQISPTITAFRDLLLVTFRQRPEQQES
;
A
#
# COMPACT_ATOMS: atom_id res chain seq x y z
N MET A 1 12.66 -10.90 1.73
CA MET A 1 11.22 -11.26 1.74
C MET A 1 10.80 -11.92 3.05
N GLN A 2 11.35 -13.07 3.45
CA GLN A 2 10.93 -13.78 4.68
C GLN A 2 10.86 -12.89 5.93
N HIS A 3 11.88 -12.06 6.19
CA HIS A 3 11.88 -11.15 7.33
C HIS A 3 10.81 -10.06 7.28
N ILE A 4 10.46 -9.57 6.08
CA ILE A 4 9.38 -8.58 5.91
C ILE A 4 8.07 -9.24 6.32
N LEU A 5 7.76 -10.40 5.74
CA LEU A 5 6.54 -11.13 6.06
C LEU A 5 6.45 -11.52 7.56
N SER A 6 7.56 -11.98 8.14
CA SER A 6 7.61 -12.27 9.58
C SER A 6 7.37 -11.03 10.44
N MET A 7 7.88 -9.86 10.02
CA MET A 7 7.63 -8.60 10.70
C MET A 7 6.16 -8.18 10.60
N ASP A 8 5.55 -8.26 9.41
CA ASP A 8 4.14 -7.90 9.20
C ASP A 8 3.21 -8.77 10.05
N ILE A 9 3.47 -10.09 10.09
CA ILE A 9 2.76 -11.04 10.96
C ILE A 9 2.93 -10.65 12.43
N ALA A 10 4.14 -10.28 12.86
CA ALA A 10 4.42 -9.87 14.23
C ALA A 10 3.71 -8.56 14.60
N ILE A 11 3.63 -7.59 13.68
CA ILE A 11 2.91 -6.32 13.87
C ILE A 11 1.41 -6.56 14.03
N LEU A 12 0.84 -7.47 13.23
CA LEU A 12 -0.57 -7.83 13.37
C LEU A 12 -0.84 -8.52 14.70
N GLY A 13 0.03 -9.45 15.13
CA GLY A 13 -0.06 -10.12 16.43
C GLY A 13 -1.44 -10.74 16.65
N ASP A 14 -2.10 -10.38 17.75
CA ASP A 14 -3.43 -10.89 18.12
C ASP A 14 -4.57 -10.46 17.18
N ARG A 15 -4.29 -9.57 16.21
CA ARG A 15 -5.24 -9.22 15.13
C ARG A 15 -5.37 -10.35 14.10
N LEU A 16 -4.42 -11.28 14.06
CA LEU A 16 -4.57 -12.55 13.34
C LEU A 16 -5.17 -13.60 14.28
N ILE A 17 -6.40 -13.99 14.00
CA ILE A 17 -7.17 -14.90 14.84
C ILE A 17 -6.61 -16.32 14.72
N LYS A 18 -6.23 -16.91 15.86
CA LYS A 18 -5.76 -18.30 15.91
C LYS A 18 -6.85 -19.26 15.46
N GLY A 19 -6.47 -20.26 14.68
CA GLY A 19 -7.40 -21.25 14.11
C GLY A 19 -8.03 -20.81 12.79
N CYS A 20 -7.85 -19.57 12.36
CA CYS A 20 -8.30 -19.12 11.05
C CYS A 20 -7.21 -19.30 9.98
N HIS A 21 -7.66 -19.52 8.74
CA HIS A 21 -6.79 -19.50 7.57
C HIS A 21 -6.74 -18.11 6.94
N TYR A 22 -5.56 -17.67 6.52
CA TYR A 22 -5.36 -16.39 5.84
C TYR A 22 -4.75 -16.60 4.46
N SER A 23 -5.26 -15.86 3.47
CA SER A 23 -4.54 -15.61 2.22
C SER A 23 -3.52 -14.50 2.48
N ILE A 24 -2.32 -14.68 1.97
CA ILE A 24 -1.29 -13.64 1.97
C ILE A 24 -0.86 -13.42 0.53
N ASP A 25 -1.21 -12.26 -0.02
CA ASP A 25 -0.87 -11.90 -1.40
C ASP A 25 0.24 -10.85 -1.37
N ILE A 26 1.29 -11.08 -2.16
CA ILE A 26 2.49 -10.24 -2.22
C ILE A 26 2.61 -9.66 -3.63
N HIS A 27 2.57 -8.33 -3.72
CA HIS A 27 2.64 -7.61 -4.99
C HIS A 27 3.90 -6.73 -5.00
N GLN A 28 4.85 -7.07 -5.87
CA GLN A 28 5.98 -6.19 -6.16
C GLN A 28 5.73 -5.49 -7.48
N PHE A 29 5.76 -4.16 -7.48
CA PHE A 29 5.49 -3.40 -8.70
C PHE A 29 6.26 -2.08 -8.76
N ARG A 30 6.32 -1.55 -9.98
CA ARG A 30 6.90 -0.26 -10.33
C ARG A 30 5.87 0.59 -11.06
N VAL A 31 5.61 1.78 -10.55
CA VAL A 31 4.87 2.82 -11.27
C VAL A 31 5.87 3.73 -11.98
N LYS A 32 5.65 4.05 -13.26
CA LYS A 32 6.58 4.85 -14.08
C LYS A 32 5.88 6.07 -14.66
N ALA A 33 6.56 7.21 -14.62
CA ALA A 33 6.13 8.45 -15.26
C ALA A 33 7.22 8.94 -16.23
N PHE A 34 6.83 9.36 -17.43
CA PHE A 34 7.76 9.76 -18.48
C PHE A 34 7.14 10.78 -19.44
N ALA A 35 8.00 11.48 -20.18
CA ALA A 35 7.61 12.49 -21.16
C ALA A 35 6.73 13.63 -20.59
N GLY A 36 6.99 14.03 -19.35
CA GLY A 36 6.27 15.09 -18.64
C GLY A 36 4.85 14.69 -18.22
N LYS A 37 4.49 13.40 -18.32
CA LYS A 37 3.17 12.90 -17.95
C LYS A 37 3.23 12.17 -16.62
N GLU A 38 2.25 12.45 -15.77
CA GLU A 38 2.03 11.72 -14.53
C GLU A 38 1.45 10.33 -14.79
N SER A 39 1.70 9.41 -13.86
CA SER A 39 1.12 8.08 -13.86
C SER A 39 0.25 7.91 -12.62
N PRO A 40 -1.03 7.52 -12.78
CA PRO A 40 -1.93 7.35 -11.65
C PRO A 40 -1.49 6.17 -10.78
N THR A 41 -1.50 6.38 -9.47
CA THR A 41 -1.23 5.32 -8.48
C THR A 41 -2.52 4.61 -8.08
N THR A 42 -3.59 5.38 -7.88
CA THR A 42 -4.96 4.90 -7.57
C THR A 42 -5.97 5.74 -8.34
N SER A 43 -7.22 5.27 -8.47
CA SER A 43 -8.29 6.05 -9.11
C SER A 43 -9.04 6.99 -8.16
N GLY A 44 -8.74 6.95 -6.86
CA GLY A 44 -9.43 7.70 -5.81
C GLY A 44 -9.16 7.16 -4.40
N ILE A 45 -9.96 7.60 -3.44
CA ILE A 45 -10.04 7.07 -2.08
C ILE A 45 -10.76 5.71 -2.13
N HIS A 46 -10.13 4.63 -1.65
CA HIS A 46 -10.65 3.28 -1.80
C HIS A 46 -10.18 2.33 -0.69
N GLN A 47 -10.74 1.11 -0.74
CA GLN A 47 -10.31 -0.08 -0.03
C GLN A 47 -10.01 -1.16 -1.07
N ASP A 48 -9.07 -2.05 -0.79
CA ASP A 48 -8.73 -3.17 -1.71
C ASP A 48 -9.56 -4.44 -1.42
N GLY A 49 -10.36 -4.44 -0.36
CA GLY A 49 -11.17 -5.60 0.05
C GLY A 49 -10.36 -6.63 0.83
N GLN A 50 -9.23 -6.22 1.41
CA GLN A 50 -8.37 -7.03 2.25
C GLN A 50 -8.66 -6.74 3.73
N ASP A 51 -8.14 -7.57 4.64
CA ASP A 51 -8.25 -7.27 6.08
C ASP A 51 -7.18 -6.25 6.48
N TRP A 52 -5.95 -6.48 6.01
CA TRP A 52 -4.79 -5.66 6.27
C TRP A 52 -3.94 -5.51 5.03
N ILE A 53 -3.36 -4.31 4.86
CA ILE A 53 -2.42 -3.99 3.80
C ILE A 53 -1.18 -3.39 4.43
N PHE A 54 -0.02 -3.93 4.07
CA PHE A 54 1.28 -3.33 4.32
C PHE A 54 1.83 -2.84 2.99
N MET A 55 2.11 -1.54 2.91
CA MET A 55 2.78 -0.92 1.78
C MET A 55 4.21 -0.61 2.20
N HIS A 56 5.20 -1.26 1.59
CA HIS A 56 6.60 -0.99 1.84
C HIS A 56 7.19 -0.21 0.66
N PHE A 57 7.73 0.97 0.94
CA PHE A 57 8.50 1.71 -0.05
C PHE A 57 9.83 1.00 -0.30
N ILE A 58 10.17 0.76 -1.57
CA ILE A 58 11.43 0.12 -1.94
C ILE A 58 12.42 1.17 -2.45
N GLN A 59 12.04 1.94 -3.47
CA GLN A 59 12.89 3.01 -3.98
C GLN A 59 12.11 3.97 -4.87
N GLY A 60 12.64 5.18 -5.00
CA GLY A 60 12.17 6.19 -5.93
C GLY A 60 13.34 6.74 -6.74
N HIS A 61 13.09 7.09 -7.99
CA HIS A 61 14.06 7.80 -8.82
C HIS A 61 13.36 8.91 -9.59
N ASN A 62 13.90 10.13 -9.50
CA ASN A 62 13.36 11.32 -10.16
C ASN A 62 11.85 11.56 -9.89
N ILE A 63 11.35 11.09 -8.74
CA ILE A 63 9.93 11.22 -8.38
C ILE A 63 9.68 12.51 -7.63
N ALA A 64 8.67 13.28 -8.04
CA ALA A 64 8.09 14.26 -7.13
C ALA A 64 7.47 13.52 -5.93
N PRO A 65 7.31 14.16 -4.75
CA PRO A 65 6.73 13.51 -3.58
C PRO A 65 5.39 12.85 -3.91
N VAL A 66 5.30 11.54 -3.64
CA VAL A 66 4.07 10.77 -3.78
C VAL A 66 3.42 10.68 -2.42
N ILE A 67 2.34 11.43 -2.25
CA ILE A 67 1.63 11.56 -0.99
C ILE A 67 0.70 10.37 -0.82
N SER A 68 0.92 9.60 0.25
CA SER A 68 -0.01 8.61 0.77
C SER A 68 -0.96 9.26 1.77
N GLU A 69 -2.24 9.00 1.61
CA GLU A 69 -3.28 9.45 2.51
C GLU A 69 -4.12 8.30 3.05
N VAL A 70 -4.55 8.44 4.31
CA VAL A 70 -5.47 7.50 4.98
C VAL A 70 -6.68 8.27 5.48
N HIS A 71 -7.88 7.77 5.21
CA HIS A 71 -9.16 8.44 5.49
C HIS A 71 -10.07 7.53 6.33
N ALA A 72 -10.93 8.17 7.13
CA ALA A 72 -11.97 7.48 7.90
C ALA A 72 -13.18 7.09 7.03
N THR A 73 -13.43 7.80 5.93
CA THR A 73 -14.55 7.55 5.00
C THR A 73 -14.07 7.62 3.56
N ALA A 74 -14.92 7.21 2.62
CA ALA A 74 -14.66 7.30 1.18
C ALA A 74 -14.77 8.73 0.61
N ASP A 75 -15.23 9.68 1.42
CA ASP A 75 -15.43 11.07 1.01
C ASP A 75 -14.14 11.90 1.15
N GLU A 76 -14.07 13.06 0.48
CA GLU A 76 -12.92 13.98 0.54
C GLU A 76 -12.86 14.79 1.85
N ALA A 77 -13.03 14.13 2.99
CA ALA A 77 -12.72 14.71 4.30
C ALA A 77 -11.19 14.79 4.51
N PRO A 78 -10.70 15.70 5.38
CA PRO A 78 -9.29 15.75 5.73
C PRO A 78 -8.75 14.37 6.15
N PRO A 79 -7.59 13.95 5.65
CA PRO A 79 -7.07 12.62 5.95
C PRO A 79 -6.57 12.53 7.40
N LEU A 80 -6.66 11.33 7.97
CA LEU A 80 -6.06 10.95 9.25
C LEU A 80 -4.53 10.93 9.18
N LEU A 81 -3.99 10.64 7.99
CA LEU A 81 -2.56 10.63 7.69
C LEU A 81 -2.33 11.23 6.31
N HIS A 82 -1.33 12.10 6.19
CA HIS A 82 -0.88 12.66 4.91
C HIS A 82 0.65 12.72 4.93
N THR A 83 1.30 11.80 4.22
CA THR A 83 2.76 11.67 4.26
C THR A 83 3.33 11.20 2.93
N ALA A 84 4.56 11.60 2.62
CA ALA A 84 5.35 10.96 1.56
C ALA A 84 6.15 9.81 2.17
N MET A 85 6.27 8.69 1.45
CA MET A 85 7.17 7.59 1.81
C MET A 85 8.42 7.69 0.95
N GLU A 86 9.57 7.87 1.57
CA GLU A 86 10.84 8.22 0.90
C GLU A 86 12.01 7.31 1.30
N GLN A 87 11.92 6.66 2.46
CA GLN A 87 13.01 5.82 2.98
C GLN A 87 12.80 4.34 2.67
N PHE A 88 13.89 3.61 2.39
CA PHE A 88 13.82 2.18 2.14
C PHE A 88 13.14 1.44 3.30
N LEU A 89 12.11 0.65 2.99
CA LEU A 89 11.24 -0.05 3.93
C LEU A 89 10.45 0.84 4.89
N GLU A 90 10.35 2.14 4.61
CA GLU A 90 9.27 2.93 5.19
C GLU A 90 7.94 2.27 4.84
N THR A 91 7.11 2.05 5.86
CA THR A 91 5.97 1.13 5.77
C THR A 91 4.71 1.80 6.30
N LEU A 92 3.64 1.69 5.54
CA LEU A 92 2.29 2.03 5.98
C LEU A 92 1.48 0.74 6.15
N ALA A 93 0.99 0.49 7.36
CA ALA A 93 0.13 -0.64 7.69
C ALA A 93 -1.31 -0.14 7.92
N ILE A 94 -2.26 -0.64 7.13
CA ILE A 94 -3.65 -0.17 7.12
C ILE A 94 -4.60 -1.32 7.44
N ASN A 95 -5.56 -1.06 8.33
CA ASN A 95 -6.76 -1.88 8.48
C ASN A 95 -7.73 -1.56 7.34
N ASP A 96 -7.58 -2.28 6.23
CA ASP A 96 -8.31 -2.01 4.99
C ASP A 96 -9.82 -2.25 5.12
N LYS A 97 -10.25 -3.03 6.13
CA LYS A 97 -11.67 -3.18 6.47
C LYS A 97 -12.33 -1.91 7.03
N GLN A 98 -11.55 -1.00 7.61
CA GLN A 98 -12.08 0.15 8.36
C GLN A 98 -11.66 1.50 7.79
N LEU A 99 -10.53 1.55 7.09
CA LEU A 99 -9.93 2.77 6.62
C LEU A 99 -9.84 2.75 5.11
N TYR A 100 -9.95 3.93 4.52
CA TYR A 100 -9.76 4.15 3.10
C TYR A 100 -8.39 4.77 2.87
N HIS A 101 -7.85 4.58 1.67
CA HIS A 101 -6.55 5.15 1.34
C HIS A 101 -6.46 5.59 -0.12
N ARG A 102 -5.50 6.48 -0.37
CA ARG A 102 -5.12 6.92 -1.71
C ARG A 102 -3.64 7.24 -1.76
N ALA A 103 -3.09 7.26 -2.97
CA ALA A 103 -1.78 7.82 -3.21
C ALA A 103 -1.86 8.80 -4.38
N SER A 104 -1.20 9.95 -4.27
CA SER A 104 -1.10 10.89 -5.38
C SER A 104 -0.38 10.26 -6.57
N ASN A 105 -0.48 10.88 -7.73
CA ASN A 105 0.16 10.37 -8.93
C ASN A 105 1.69 10.37 -8.80
N VAL A 106 2.34 9.45 -9.51
CA VAL A 106 3.79 9.50 -9.73
C VAL A 106 4.07 10.54 -10.80
N GLY A 107 4.80 11.59 -10.43
CA GLY A 107 5.27 12.64 -11.33
C GLY A 107 6.79 12.71 -11.40
N GLN A 108 7.32 13.33 -12.46
CA GLN A 108 8.75 13.54 -12.64
C GLN A 108 9.21 14.85 -11.97
N ILE A 109 10.32 14.86 -11.24
CA ILE A 109 10.98 16.12 -10.83
C ILE A 109 11.57 16.81 -12.07
N SER A 110 12.39 16.06 -12.83
CA SER A 110 12.90 16.50 -14.12
C SER A 110 12.10 15.88 -15.26
N PRO A 111 11.38 16.66 -16.09
CA PRO A 111 10.47 16.13 -17.11
C PRO A 111 11.20 15.38 -18.24
N THR A 112 12.51 15.55 -18.37
CA THR A 112 13.35 14.87 -19.38
C THR A 112 13.88 13.52 -18.92
N ILE A 113 13.77 13.18 -17.63
CA ILE A 113 14.26 11.92 -17.05
C ILE A 113 13.07 11.07 -16.64
N THR A 114 13.04 9.78 -16.98
CA THR A 114 11.95 8.89 -16.53
C THR A 114 11.96 8.79 -15.00
N ALA A 115 10.80 8.94 -14.38
CA ALA A 115 10.62 8.73 -12.95
C ALA A 115 10.03 7.35 -12.68
N PHE A 116 10.38 6.76 -11.54
CA PHE A 116 9.75 5.53 -11.08
C PHE A 116 9.67 5.44 -9.57
N ARG A 117 8.63 4.76 -9.09
CA ARG A 117 8.42 4.39 -7.68
C ARG A 117 8.19 2.88 -7.58
N ASP A 118 9.00 2.21 -6.77
CA ASP A 118 8.89 0.79 -6.48
C ASP A 118 8.24 0.57 -5.12
N LEU A 119 7.27 -0.34 -5.07
CA LEU A 119 6.63 -0.79 -3.84
C LEU A 119 6.60 -2.31 -3.76
N LEU A 120 6.55 -2.77 -2.52
CA LEU A 120 6.15 -4.12 -2.16
C LEU A 120 4.89 -4.00 -1.30
N LEU A 121 3.80 -4.59 -1.73
CA LEU A 121 2.58 -4.73 -0.92
C LEU A 121 2.50 -6.15 -0.38
N VAL A 122 2.15 -6.28 0.89
CA VAL A 122 1.79 -7.54 1.54
C VAL A 122 0.40 -7.37 2.11
N THR A 123 -0.53 -8.19 1.67
CA THR A 123 -1.92 -8.12 2.12
C THR A 123 -2.34 -9.39 2.82
N PHE A 124 -3.24 -9.26 3.78
CA PHE A 124 -3.80 -10.37 4.54
C PHE A 124 -5.31 -10.36 4.38
N ARG A 125 -5.88 -11.53 4.11
CA ARG A 125 -7.34 -11.72 4.08
C ARG A 125 -7.73 -13.05 4.68
N GLN A 126 -8.53 -13.03 5.74
CA GLN A 126 -9.11 -14.22 6.33
C GLN A 126 -9.94 -14.96 5.28
N ARG A 127 -9.70 -16.27 5.15
CA ARG A 127 -10.55 -17.15 4.33
C ARG A 127 -11.70 -17.65 5.19
N PRO A 128 -12.92 -17.73 4.63
CA PRO A 128 -13.99 -18.47 5.29
C PRO A 128 -13.55 -19.93 5.50
N GLU A 129 -14.02 -20.55 6.58
CA GLU A 129 -13.83 -21.99 6.79
C GLU A 129 -14.35 -22.73 5.55
N GLN A 130 -13.52 -23.61 4.99
CA GLN A 130 -13.98 -24.52 3.96
C GLN A 130 -14.95 -25.49 4.62
N GLN A 131 -16.24 -25.41 4.29
CA GLN A 131 -17.14 -26.52 4.55
C GLN A 131 -16.67 -27.68 3.69
N GLU A 132 -16.02 -28.66 4.32
CA GLU A 132 -15.77 -29.96 3.70
C GLU A 132 -17.14 -30.55 3.30
N SER A 133 -17.37 -30.67 1.99
CA SER A 133 -18.51 -31.37 1.40
C SER A 133 -18.24 -32.86 1.31
#